data_AF-A0A9C9MI94-F1
#
_entry.id   AF-A0A9C9MI94-F1
#
_cell.length_a   1.000
_cell.length_b   1.000
_cell.length_c   1.000
_cell.angle_alpha   90.00
_cell.angle_beta   90.00
_cell.angle_gamma   90.00
#
_symmetry.space_group_name_H-M   'P 1'
#
loop_
_entity.id
_entity.type
_entity.pdbx_description
1 polymer ?
#
loop_
_entity_poly.entity_id
_entity_poly.type
_entity_poly.pdbx_seq_one_letter_code
_entity_poly.pdbx_strand_id
1 'polypeptide(L)' 'ISMDVDDDPRAAYFRQMEAGLYVRMALLAMVLGKA' A
#
# COMPACT_ATOMS: atom_id res chain seq x y z
N ILE A 1 -1.91 17.44 6.20
CA ILE A 1 -0.50 17.04 6.02
C ILE A 1 0.14 18.12 5.14
N SER A 2 1.26 18.73 5.55
CA SER A 2 1.95 19.73 4.70
C SER A 2 2.67 19.02 3.57
N MET A 3 2.78 19.62 2.39
CA MET A 3 3.55 19.03 1.27
C MET A 3 5.03 18.88 1.61
N ASP A 4 5.56 19.70 2.52
CA ASP A 4 6.96 19.62 2.95
C ASP A 4 7.32 18.28 3.60
N VAL A 5 6.34 17.49 4.04
CA VAL A 5 6.61 16.16 4.63
C VAL A 5 6.87 15.09 3.57
N ASP A 6 6.57 15.37 2.30
CA ASP A 6 6.71 14.39 1.22
C ASP A 6 8.18 14.12 0.90
N ASP A 7 9.02 15.14 1.07
CA ASP A 7 10.48 15.06 0.89
C ASP A 7 11.21 14.51 2.13
N ASP A 8 10.51 14.27 3.25
CA ASP A 8 11.12 13.70 4.45
C ASP A 8 11.54 12.24 4.15
N PRO A 9 12.81 11.83 4.36
CA PRO A 9 13.26 10.47 4.10
C PRO A 9 12.54 9.41 4.96
N ARG A 10 11.83 9.82 6.01
CA ARG A 10 10.99 8.97 6.86
C ARG A 10 9.57 8.80 6.32
N ALA A 11 9.17 9.58 5.31
CA ALA A 11 7.88 9.44 4.65
C ALA A 11 7.73 8.03 4.07
N ALA A 12 6.75 7.29 4.58
CA ALA A 12 6.52 5.90 4.20
C ALA A 12 5.15 5.68 3.54
N TYR A 13 4.28 6.70 3.52
CA TYR A 13 2.88 6.53 3.09
C TYR A 13 2.74 6.21 1.59
N PHE A 14 3.67 6.63 0.73
CA PHE A 14 3.72 6.18 -0.66
C PHE A 14 4.00 4.67 -0.78
N ARG A 15 5.03 4.19 -0.08
CA ARG A 15 5.34 2.75 0.01
C ARG A 15 4.19 1.97 0.66
N GLN A 16 3.55 2.54 1.66
CA GLN A 16 2.38 1.95 2.33
C GLN A 16 1.18 1.82 1.38
N MET A 17 0.94 2.83 0.52
CA MET A 17 -0.12 2.77 -0.48
C MET A 17 0.12 1.63 -1.48
N GLU A 18 1.34 1.53 -2.00
CA GLU A 18 1.75 0.46 -2.91
C GLU A 18 1.66 -0.93 -2.25
N ALA A 19 2.23 -1.09 -1.05
CA ALA A 19 2.13 -2.34 -0.30
C ALA A 19 0.67 -2.71 0.00
N GLY A 20 -0.16 -1.73 0.36
CA GLY A 20 -1.59 -1.92 0.60
C GLY A 20 -2.35 -2.38 -0.64
N LEU A 21 -1.98 -1.96 -1.85
CA LEU A 21 -2.55 -2.48 -3.09
C LEU A 21 -2.26 -3.98 -3.22
N TYR A 22 -0.99 -4.38 -3.08
CA TYR A 22 -0.60 -5.80 -3.22
C TYR A 22 -1.23 -6.70 -2.16
N VAL A 23 -1.32 -6.24 -0.90
CA VAL A 23 -1.99 -7.00 0.15
C VAL A 23 -3.46 -7.26 -0.21
N ARG A 24 -4.17 -6.25 -0.71
CA ARG A 24 -5.57 -6.43 -1.14
C ARG A 24 -5.68 -7.39 -2.32
N MET A 25 -4.79 -7.30 -3.30
CA MET A 25 -4.73 -8.23 -4.43
C MET A 25 -4.49 -9.67 -3.95
N ALA A 26 -3.57 -9.88 -3.00
CA ALA A 26 -3.32 -11.19 -2.42
C ALA A 26 -4.53 -11.73 -1.64
N LEU A 27 -5.21 -10.88 -0.88
CA LEU A 27 -6.45 -11.26 -0.17
C LEU A 27 -7.57 -11.62 -1.15
N LEU A 28 -7.76 -10.84 -2.22
CA LEU A 28 -8.73 -11.15 -3.26
C LEU A 28 -8.40 -12.46 -3.96
N ALA A 29 -7.12 -12.69 -4.31
CA ALA A 29 -6.69 -13.96 -4.89
C ALA A 29 -6.92 -15.14 -3.93
N MET A 30 -6.72 -14.96 -2.63
CA MET A 30 -6.97 -16.00 -1.62
C MET A 30 -8.46 -16.36 -1.48
N VAL A 31 -9.35 -15.36 -1.54
CA VAL A 31 -10.79 -15.55 -1.36
C VAL A 31 -11.47 -15.99 -2.67
N LEU A 32 -11.10 -15.39 -3.80
CA LEU A 32 -11.75 -15.63 -5.11
C LEU A 32 -11.05 -16.70 -5.95
N GLY A 33 -9.75 -16.96 -5.72
CA GLY A 33 -8.97 -17.99 -6.44
C GLY A 33 -9.05 -19.38 -5.82
N LYS A 34 -9.72 -19.52 -4.65
CA LYS A 34 -10.18 -20.83 -4.14
C LYS A 34 -11.56 -21.10 -4.73
N ALA A 35 -11.60 -21.71 -5.91
CA ALA A 35 -12.76 -22.40 -6.48
C ALA A 35 -12.34 -23.82 -6.84
#